data_AF-A0A822YYE1-F1
#
_entry.id   AF-A0A822YYE1-F1
#
_cell.length_a   1.000
_cell.length_b   1.000
_cell.length_c   1.000
_cell.angle_alpha   90.00
_cell.angle_beta   90.00
_cell.angle_gamma   90.00
#
_symmetry.space_group_name_H-M   'P 1'
#
loop_
_entity.id
_entity.type
_entity.pdbx_description
1 polymer ?
#
loop_
_entity_poly.entity_id
_entity_poly.type
_entity_poly.pdbx_seq_one_letter_code
_entity_poly.pdbx_strand_id
1 'polypeptide(L)'
;MASRRTPIFLPLRSISGSISIFLFLSLLSFYICRTDGYDPLDPNGNITIKWDILTWNGDTYDARVSIFNFQLFRHVETPGWKLSWEWSNLEVIWNIVGAEATEQGDCSRIKGSQLPHSCEKKPVIVDLLPGTPYNMQVANCCKGGVLSSMTQDPTKYGAAFQMNVGMVSQAIANMTMPGNFSLGLPGYSCSEPFNVTPSKFSSDNGRRWTQALSK
;
A
#
# COMPACT_ATOMS: atom_id res chain seq x y z
N MET A 1 -74.32 17.19 21.52
CA MET A 1 -73.57 17.70 20.36
C MET A 1 -72.59 16.61 19.92
N ALA A 2 -72.77 16.11 18.70
CA ALA A 2 -71.94 15.20 17.88
C ALA A 2 -71.50 13.81 18.42
N SER A 3 -71.65 12.83 17.52
CA SER A 3 -71.65 11.38 17.68
C SER A 3 -70.28 10.70 17.58
N ARG A 4 -70.25 9.46 18.08
CA ARG A 4 -69.20 8.43 18.00
C ARG A 4 -69.21 7.69 16.64
N ARG A 5 -68.05 7.08 16.34
CA ARG A 5 -67.74 5.83 15.57
C ARG A 5 -67.25 5.88 14.10
N THR A 6 -65.97 5.48 14.01
CA THR A 6 -65.31 4.49 13.12
C THR A 6 -64.92 4.84 11.67
N PRO A 7 -63.67 4.48 11.27
CA PRO A 7 -63.15 4.71 9.93
C PRO A 7 -63.62 3.63 8.94
N ILE A 8 -63.74 4.05 7.69
CA ILE A 8 -64.11 3.27 6.51
C ILE A 8 -62.97 2.31 6.16
N PHE A 9 -63.27 1.02 6.05
CA PHE A 9 -62.43 0.04 5.38
C PHE A 9 -62.49 0.26 3.86
N LEU A 10 -61.34 0.46 3.22
CA LEU A 10 -61.15 0.23 1.79
C LEU A 10 -60.23 -0.99 1.61
N PRO A 11 -60.47 -1.84 0.60
CA PRO A 11 -59.80 -3.13 0.49
C PRO A 11 -58.33 -2.95 0.06
N LEU A 12 -57.42 -3.58 0.81
CA LEU A 12 -56.03 -3.77 0.41
C LEU A 12 -55.99 -4.65 -0.84
N ARG A 13 -55.82 -4.02 -2.01
CA ARG A 13 -55.36 -4.71 -3.22
C ARG A 13 -53.94 -5.21 -2.95
N SER A 14 -53.76 -6.53 -3.07
CA SER A 14 -52.46 -7.20 -3.05
C SER A 14 -51.55 -6.62 -4.14
N ILE A 15 -50.64 -5.73 -3.75
CA ILE A 15 -49.46 -5.30 -4.52
C ILE A 15 -48.24 -5.59 -3.63
N SER A 16 -48.11 -6.83 -3.16
CA SER A 16 -47.09 -7.16 -2.14
C SER A 16 -45.98 -8.08 -2.65
N GLY A 17 -46.14 -8.72 -3.81
CA GLY A 17 -45.14 -9.65 -4.35
C GLY A 17 -44.09 -8.95 -5.21
N SER A 18 -44.54 -8.20 -6.23
CA SER A 18 -43.65 -7.68 -7.26
C SER A 18 -42.72 -6.58 -6.76
N ILE A 19 -43.21 -5.64 -5.95
CA ILE A 19 -42.40 -4.53 -5.41
C ILE A 19 -41.32 -5.05 -4.46
N SER A 20 -41.65 -6.05 -3.64
CA SER A 20 -40.68 -6.68 -2.72
C SER A 20 -39.58 -7.44 -3.46
N ILE A 21 -39.92 -8.08 -4.58
CA ILE A 21 -38.97 -8.77 -5.46
C ILE A 21 -38.05 -7.78 -6.16
N PHE A 22 -38.57 -6.66 -6.68
CA PHE A 22 -37.75 -5.59 -7.29
C PHE A 22 -36.81 -4.93 -6.27
N LEU A 23 -37.27 -4.68 -5.04
CA LEU A 23 -36.42 -4.17 -3.95
C LEU A 23 -35.31 -5.17 -3.61
N PHE A 24 -35.61 -6.46 -3.51
CA PHE A 24 -34.63 -7.50 -3.21
C PHE A 24 -33.61 -7.71 -4.35
N LEU A 25 -34.04 -7.68 -5.63
CA LEU A 25 -33.16 -7.70 -6.80
C LEU A 25 -32.30 -6.43 -6.93
N SER A 26 -32.84 -5.27 -6.55
CA SER A 26 -32.05 -4.03 -6.47
C SER A 26 -30.99 -4.11 -5.36
N LEU A 27 -31.34 -4.68 -4.20
CA LEU A 27 -30.40 -4.91 -3.10
C LEU A 27 -29.31 -5.93 -3.50
N LEU A 28 -29.66 -7.00 -4.21
CA LEU A 28 -28.71 -8.00 -4.74
C LEU A 28 -27.74 -7.41 -5.78
N SER A 29 -28.14 -6.42 -6.56
CA SER A 29 -27.24 -5.74 -7.51
C SER A 29 -26.27 -4.76 -6.83
N PHE A 30 -26.56 -4.32 -5.60
CA PHE A 30 -25.60 -3.60 -4.75
C PHE A 30 -24.63 -4.53 -4.00
N TYR A 31 -24.84 -5.85 -4.00
CA TYR A 31 -23.94 -6.84 -3.40
C TYR A 31 -22.89 -7.42 -4.36
N ILE A 32 -22.75 -6.86 -5.57
CA ILE A 32 -21.56 -7.16 -6.38
C ILE A 32 -20.38 -6.47 -5.71
N CYS A 33 -19.66 -7.23 -4.87
CA CYS A 33 -18.31 -6.91 -4.46
C CYS A 33 -17.53 -6.71 -5.76
N ARG A 34 -17.28 -5.44 -6.13
CA ARG A 34 -16.39 -5.17 -7.25
C ARG A 34 -15.02 -5.69 -6.84
N THR A 35 -14.57 -6.76 -7.49
CA THR A 35 -13.16 -7.12 -7.52
C THR A 35 -12.46 -6.06 -8.36
N ASP A 36 -12.34 -4.85 -7.81
CA ASP A 36 -12.00 -3.64 -8.57
C ASP A 36 -10.57 -3.70 -9.13
N GLY A 37 -9.74 -4.69 -8.80
CA GLY A 37 -8.36 -4.81 -9.29
C GLY A 37 -8.15 -5.80 -10.45
N TYR A 38 -9.07 -6.75 -10.69
CA TYR A 38 -8.94 -7.72 -11.77
C TYR A 38 -9.36 -7.11 -13.11
N ASP A 39 -8.54 -7.27 -14.15
CA ASP A 39 -8.82 -6.81 -15.51
C ASP A 39 -8.85 -8.02 -16.47
N PRO A 40 -10.02 -8.39 -17.04
CA PRO A 40 -10.11 -9.48 -18.01
C PRO A 40 -9.28 -9.27 -19.29
N LEU A 41 -8.97 -8.02 -19.65
CA LEU A 41 -8.12 -7.69 -20.79
C LEU A 41 -6.63 -7.76 -20.46
N ASP A 42 -6.29 -7.82 -19.17
CA ASP A 42 -4.93 -7.96 -18.67
C ASP A 42 -4.88 -8.95 -17.48
N PRO A 43 -5.13 -10.24 -17.73
CA PRO A 43 -5.27 -11.24 -16.67
C PRO A 43 -3.96 -11.53 -15.92
N ASN A 44 -2.81 -11.11 -16.47
CA ASN A 44 -1.49 -11.30 -15.90
C ASN A 44 -0.88 -10.01 -15.33
N GLY A 45 -1.57 -8.88 -15.51
CA GLY A 45 -1.16 -7.58 -15.00
C GLY A 45 -1.06 -7.59 -13.49
N ASN A 46 0.04 -7.07 -12.95
CA ASN A 46 0.25 -7.00 -11.51
C ASN A 46 0.99 -5.72 -11.11
N ILE A 47 0.89 -5.43 -9.81
CA ILE A 47 1.76 -4.45 -9.17
C ILE A 47 2.75 -5.23 -8.31
N THR A 48 4.03 -5.07 -8.61
CA THR A 48 5.12 -5.76 -7.91
C THR A 48 5.75 -4.85 -6.86
N ILE A 49 5.88 -5.34 -5.64
CA ILE A 49 6.65 -4.68 -4.56
C ILE A 49 7.97 -5.42 -4.40
N LYS A 50 9.08 -4.68 -4.42
CA LYS A 50 10.43 -5.20 -4.18
C LYS A 50 10.99 -4.62 -2.90
N TRP A 51 11.65 -5.47 -2.13
CA TRP A 51 12.34 -5.12 -0.89
C TRP A 51 13.82 -5.47 -1.03
N ASP A 52 14.65 -4.47 -1.29
CA ASP A 52 16.08 -4.64 -1.53
C ASP A 52 16.87 -4.16 -0.30
N ILE A 53 17.68 -5.04 0.29
CA ILE A 53 18.63 -4.66 1.35
C ILE A 53 19.86 -4.05 0.68
N LEU A 54 20.20 -2.82 1.04
CA LEU A 54 21.35 -2.12 0.46
C LEU A 54 22.62 -2.33 1.30
N THR A 55 22.51 -2.17 2.62
CA THR A 55 23.64 -2.13 3.55
C THR A 55 23.23 -2.63 4.92
N TRP A 56 24.15 -3.30 5.61
CA TRP A 56 24.04 -3.63 7.04
C TRP A 56 24.89 -2.67 7.85
N ASN A 57 24.27 -1.97 8.80
CA ASN A 57 24.90 -0.96 9.64
C ASN A 57 25.03 -1.45 11.10
N GLY A 58 25.30 -2.75 11.28
CA GLY A 58 25.35 -3.40 12.59
C GLY A 58 23.95 -3.62 13.17
N ASP A 59 23.41 -2.62 13.86
CA ASP A 59 22.12 -2.70 14.55
C ASP A 59 20.93 -2.31 13.66
N THR A 60 21.20 -1.72 12.51
CA THR A 60 20.19 -1.31 11.52
C THR A 60 20.59 -1.79 10.13
N TYR A 61 19.65 -1.75 9.18
CA TYR A 61 19.94 -1.95 7.77
C TYR A 61 19.21 -0.90 6.94
N ASP A 62 19.82 -0.53 5.81
CA ASP A 62 19.15 0.34 4.84
C ASP A 62 18.45 -0.54 3.80
N ALA A 63 17.17 -0.25 3.59
CA ALA A 63 16.33 -0.93 2.63
C ALA A 63 15.83 0.05 1.57
N ARG A 64 15.75 -0.42 0.34
CA ARG A 64 15.01 0.24 -0.73
C ARG A 64 13.75 -0.56 -1.02
N VAL A 65 12.60 0.12 -0.94
CA VAL A 65 11.33 -0.44 -1.38
C VAL A 65 10.99 0.17 -2.73
N SER A 66 10.66 -0.68 -3.69
CA SER A 66 10.23 -0.24 -5.03
C SER A 66 8.88 -0.86 -5.39
N ILE A 67 8.00 -0.08 -6.01
CA ILE A 67 6.67 -0.49 -6.45
C ILE A 67 6.62 -0.29 -7.96
N PHE A 68 6.24 -1.32 -8.72
CA PHE A 68 6.13 -1.26 -10.17
C PHE A 68 4.75 -1.70 -10.62
N ASN A 69 4.11 -0.89 -11.46
CA ASN A 69 2.85 -1.23 -12.08
C ASN A 69 3.09 -1.82 -13.48
N PHE A 70 2.97 -3.14 -13.58
CA PHE A 70 3.09 -3.90 -14.83
C PHE A 70 1.73 -4.23 -15.46
N GLN A 71 0.66 -3.56 -15.02
CA GLN A 71 -0.63 -3.65 -15.68
C GLN A 71 -0.59 -2.87 -17.01
N LEU A 72 -1.36 -3.30 -18.00
CA LEU A 72 -1.38 -2.70 -19.34
C LEU A 72 -2.17 -1.40 -19.40
N PHE A 73 -3.33 -1.33 -18.74
CA PHE A 73 -4.29 -0.23 -18.91
C PHE A 73 -4.70 0.48 -17.62
N ARG A 74 -4.28 -0.07 -16.46
CA ARG A 74 -4.70 0.42 -15.17
C ARG A 74 -3.66 1.33 -14.55
N HIS A 75 -4.13 2.44 -13.99
CA HIS A 75 -3.33 3.39 -13.25
C HIS A 75 -3.74 3.41 -11.79
N VAL A 76 -2.77 3.68 -10.92
CA VAL A 76 -3.04 4.16 -9.57
C VAL A 76 -3.12 5.68 -9.67
N GLU A 77 -4.32 6.20 -9.55
CA GLU A 77 -4.59 7.64 -9.57
C GLU A 77 -4.59 8.22 -8.15
N THR A 78 -4.71 9.54 -8.04
CA THR A 78 -4.89 10.23 -6.74
C THR A 78 -6.09 9.64 -5.97
N PRO A 79 -5.95 9.35 -4.66
CA PRO A 79 -4.94 9.86 -3.72
C PRO A 79 -3.61 9.09 -3.70
N GLY A 80 -3.42 8.12 -4.61
CA GLY A 80 -2.22 7.31 -4.70
C GLY A 80 -2.26 6.05 -3.86
N TRP A 81 -1.22 5.22 -3.98
CA TRP A 81 -1.05 4.03 -3.15
C TRP A 81 -0.78 4.38 -1.68
N LYS A 82 -1.18 3.48 -0.77
CA LYS A 82 -0.87 3.55 0.67
C LYS A 82 -0.30 2.20 1.09
N LEU A 83 1.01 2.06 0.95
CA LEU A 83 1.69 0.78 1.14
C LEU A 83 1.79 0.49 2.64
N SER A 84 1.34 -0.68 3.05
CA SER A 84 1.53 -1.17 4.41
C SER A 84 2.04 -2.59 4.40
N TRP A 85 2.66 -2.98 5.51
CA TRP A 85 3.13 -4.32 5.79
C TRP A 85 3.14 -4.51 7.29
N GLU A 86 3.31 -5.76 7.73
CA GLU A 86 3.44 -6.08 9.15
C GLU A 86 4.85 -6.59 9.44
N TRP A 87 5.49 -5.98 10.44
CA TRP A 87 6.77 -6.44 10.92
C TRP A 87 6.66 -7.82 11.55
N SER A 88 7.65 -8.69 11.37
CA SER A 88 7.63 -10.00 12.02
C SER A 88 7.92 -9.88 13.53
N ASN A 89 8.80 -8.96 13.92
CA ASN A 89 9.27 -8.78 15.28
C ASN A 89 8.99 -7.34 15.76
N LEU A 90 9.95 -6.77 16.48
CA LEU A 90 9.88 -5.45 17.09
C LEU A 90 10.65 -4.40 16.27
N GLU A 91 10.65 -4.54 14.94
CA GLU A 91 11.26 -3.60 14.02
C GLU A 91 10.61 -2.20 14.11
N VAL A 92 11.38 -1.19 13.73
CA VAL A 92 10.99 0.22 13.67
C VAL A 92 11.69 0.90 12.48
N ILE A 93 11.09 1.98 11.99
CA ILE A 93 11.67 2.81 10.93
C ILE A 93 12.39 3.98 11.62
N TRP A 94 13.72 4.01 11.57
CA TRP A 94 14.51 5.11 12.13
C TRP A 94 14.50 6.35 11.23
N ASN A 95 14.57 6.14 9.93
CA ASN A 95 14.57 7.20 8.93
C ASN A 95 13.93 6.72 7.62
N ILE A 96 13.33 7.63 6.87
CA ILE A 96 12.73 7.36 5.56
C ILE A 96 12.93 8.57 4.62
N VAL A 97 13.21 8.29 3.35
CA VAL A 97 13.37 9.30 2.29
C VAL A 97 12.68 8.84 1.01
N GLY A 98 12.10 9.78 0.26
CA GLY A 98 11.27 9.52 -0.91
C GLY A 98 9.83 9.10 -0.60
N ALA A 99 9.50 8.83 0.66
CA ALA A 99 8.17 8.53 1.16
C ALA A 99 8.08 8.94 2.63
N GLU A 100 6.89 8.85 3.22
CA GLU A 100 6.64 9.18 4.63
C GLU A 100 5.67 8.20 5.27
N ALA A 101 5.95 7.79 6.50
CA ALA A 101 4.97 7.09 7.31
C ALA A 101 3.87 8.06 7.76
N THR A 102 2.61 7.64 7.59
CA THR A 102 1.46 8.47 7.96
C THR A 102 1.34 8.70 9.47
N GLU A 103 1.86 7.77 10.28
CA GLU A 103 1.83 7.83 11.74
C GLU A 103 3.16 7.37 12.34
N GLN A 104 3.60 8.05 13.41
CA GLN A 104 4.75 7.63 14.20
C GLN A 104 4.39 6.45 15.13
N GLY A 105 3.19 6.46 15.71
CA GLY A 105 2.72 5.44 16.64
C GLY A 105 3.28 5.55 18.06
N ASP A 106 3.00 4.55 18.89
CA ASP A 106 3.51 4.48 20.26
C ASP A 106 4.97 3.98 20.32
N CYS A 107 5.90 4.92 20.43
CA CYS A 107 7.32 4.65 20.60
C CYS A 107 7.77 4.47 22.05
N SER A 108 6.88 4.38 23.05
CA SER A 108 7.24 4.37 24.48
C SER A 108 8.18 3.22 24.89
N ARG A 109 8.23 2.15 24.10
CA ARG A 109 9.17 1.02 24.28
C ARG A 109 10.62 1.36 23.95
N ILE A 110 10.88 2.42 23.19
CA ILE A 110 12.23 2.87 22.81
C ILE A 110 12.77 3.75 23.94
N LYS A 111 13.93 3.37 24.48
CA LYS A 111 14.66 4.17 25.47
C LYS A 111 15.71 5.00 24.76
N GLY A 112 15.63 6.33 24.86
CA GLY A 112 16.59 7.24 24.26
C GLY A 112 16.02 8.64 24.04
N SER A 113 16.87 9.60 23.66
CA SER A 113 16.44 10.97 23.33
C SER A 113 15.92 11.11 21.90
N GLN A 114 16.31 10.21 21.01
CA GLN A 114 15.86 10.20 19.62
C GLN A 114 14.80 9.11 19.43
N LEU A 115 13.64 9.52 18.92
CA LEU A 115 12.57 8.60 18.55
C LEU A 115 12.68 8.19 17.08
N PRO A 116 12.30 6.95 16.72
CA PRO A 116 12.18 6.53 15.33
C PRO A 116 11.14 7.35 14.56
N HIS A 117 11.27 7.39 13.24
CA HIS A 117 10.24 7.94 12.34
C HIS A 117 8.89 7.23 12.51
N SER A 118 8.89 5.89 12.68
CA SER A 118 7.69 5.13 13.00
C SER A 118 7.99 3.88 13.81
N CYS A 119 7.20 3.64 14.85
CA CYS A 119 7.26 2.49 15.75
C CYS A 119 6.08 1.52 15.56
N GLU A 120 5.18 1.84 14.64
CA GLU A 120 3.99 1.04 14.34
C GLU A 120 4.37 -0.37 13.93
N LYS A 121 3.62 -1.35 14.45
CA LYS A 121 3.76 -2.76 14.07
C LYS A 121 3.37 -2.98 12.61
N LYS A 122 2.40 -2.19 12.14
CA LYS A 122 1.90 -2.18 10.77
C LYS A 122 1.94 -0.76 10.19
N PRO A 123 3.11 -0.26 9.79
CA PRO A 123 3.22 1.10 9.26
C PRO A 123 2.44 1.25 7.95
N VAL A 124 1.87 2.42 7.72
CA VAL A 124 1.29 2.83 6.44
C VAL A 124 2.13 3.96 5.87
N ILE A 125 2.72 3.71 4.70
CA ILE A 125 3.63 4.59 3.99
C ILE A 125 2.93 5.20 2.78
N VAL A 126 3.16 6.49 2.58
CA VAL A 126 2.69 7.25 1.42
C VAL A 126 3.86 7.89 0.70
N ASP A 127 3.76 8.01 -0.61
CA ASP A 127 4.74 8.74 -1.41
C ASP A 127 4.72 10.23 -1.07
N LEU A 128 5.87 10.89 -1.22
CA LEU A 128 5.92 12.35 -1.09
C LEU A 128 5.28 13.04 -2.30
N LEU A 129 4.91 14.31 -2.15
CA LEU A 129 4.30 15.09 -3.22
C LEU A 129 5.34 15.62 -4.22
N PRO A 130 4.93 15.91 -5.48
CA PRO A 130 5.78 16.63 -6.42
C PRO A 130 6.29 17.95 -5.84
N GLY A 131 7.54 18.30 -6.12
CA GLY A 131 8.19 19.50 -5.58
C GLY A 131 8.91 19.30 -4.23
N THR A 132 8.94 18.08 -3.71
CA THR A 132 9.74 17.69 -2.53
C THR A 132 11.20 18.16 -2.65
N PRO A 133 11.85 18.66 -1.58
CA PRO A 133 13.25 19.07 -1.61
C PRO A 133 14.21 17.94 -2.04
N TYR A 134 15.28 18.26 -2.78
CA TYR A 134 16.20 17.27 -3.36
C TYR A 134 16.81 16.30 -2.34
N ASN A 135 17.12 16.79 -1.13
CA ASN A 135 17.69 15.98 -0.05
C ASN A 135 16.71 14.94 0.53
N MET A 136 15.42 15.04 0.21
CA MET A 136 14.37 14.10 0.62
C MET A 136 13.92 13.20 -0.54
N GLN A 137 14.54 13.33 -1.73
CA GLN A 137 14.17 12.55 -2.90
C GLN A 137 15.01 11.29 -3.06
N VAL A 138 14.38 10.28 -3.65
CA VAL A 138 15.03 9.08 -4.19
C VAL A 138 14.62 8.93 -5.66
N ALA A 139 15.46 8.29 -6.47
CA ALA A 139 15.09 7.98 -7.85
C ALA A 139 13.74 7.25 -7.93
N ASN A 140 12.85 7.75 -8.79
CA ASN A 140 11.46 7.32 -8.97
C ASN A 140 10.47 7.66 -7.84
N CYS A 141 10.84 8.45 -6.84
CA CYS A 141 9.89 8.90 -5.82
C CYS A 141 8.98 10.05 -6.28
N CYS A 142 8.15 10.47 -5.34
CA CYS A 142 7.64 11.81 -5.16
C CYS A 142 6.60 12.26 -6.19
N LYS A 143 5.70 11.32 -6.52
CA LYS A 143 4.57 11.53 -7.45
C LYS A 143 3.23 11.57 -6.72
N GLY A 144 3.22 11.69 -5.38
CA GLY A 144 2.00 11.64 -4.59
C GLY A 144 1.27 10.30 -4.70
N GLY A 145 2.02 9.22 -4.97
CA GLY A 145 1.50 7.86 -4.99
C GLY A 145 0.85 7.47 -6.32
N VAL A 146 0.92 8.33 -7.34
CA VAL A 146 0.46 7.99 -8.68
C VAL A 146 1.41 7.01 -9.34
N LEU A 147 0.86 5.93 -9.92
CA LEU A 147 1.59 4.92 -10.69
C LEU A 147 0.86 4.65 -12.01
N SER A 148 1.45 5.07 -13.12
CA SER A 148 0.93 4.74 -14.45
C SER A 148 1.17 3.27 -14.80
N SER A 149 0.56 2.81 -15.88
CA SER A 149 0.91 1.53 -16.52
C SER A 149 2.25 1.69 -17.22
N MET A 150 3.10 0.66 -17.15
CA MET A 150 4.39 0.64 -17.87
C MET A 150 4.22 0.83 -19.39
N THR A 151 3.14 0.32 -19.98
CA THR A 151 2.88 0.41 -21.42
C THR A 151 2.40 1.79 -21.84
N GLN A 152 1.58 2.44 -21.02
CA GLN A 152 0.99 3.73 -21.35
C GLN A 152 1.90 4.92 -21.01
N ASP A 153 2.61 4.86 -19.87
CA ASP A 153 3.62 5.84 -19.49
C ASP A 153 4.79 5.15 -18.75
N PRO A 154 5.85 4.75 -19.47
CA PRO A 154 7.01 4.09 -18.88
C PRO A 154 7.86 5.01 -18.00
N THR A 155 7.53 6.30 -17.89
CA THR A 155 8.27 7.24 -17.02
C THR A 155 7.71 7.30 -15.60
N LYS A 156 6.46 6.85 -15.39
CA LYS A 156 5.75 6.97 -14.10
C LYS A 156 5.24 5.65 -13.52
N TYR A 157 5.58 4.52 -14.13
CA TYR A 157 5.10 3.20 -13.69
C TYR A 157 5.77 2.67 -12.42
N GLY A 158 6.87 3.29 -12.00
CA GLY A 158 7.63 2.89 -10.82
C GLY A 158 7.61 3.95 -9.72
N ALA A 159 7.52 3.54 -8.46
CA ALA A 159 7.78 4.36 -7.28
C ALA A 159 8.87 3.71 -6.42
N ALA A 160 9.63 4.50 -5.67
CA ALA A 160 10.59 3.95 -4.73
C ALA A 160 10.89 4.90 -3.57
N PHE A 161 11.23 4.32 -2.43
CA PHE A 161 11.72 5.02 -1.26
C PHE A 161 12.81 4.20 -0.57
N GLN A 162 13.58 4.86 0.29
CA GLN A 162 14.59 4.20 1.12
C GLN A 162 14.31 4.46 2.58
N MET A 163 14.64 3.49 3.41
CA MET A 163 14.47 3.59 4.86
C MET A 163 15.59 2.88 5.60
N ASN A 164 15.91 3.40 6.77
CA ASN A 164 16.75 2.74 7.75
C ASN A 164 15.84 2.01 8.75
N VAL A 165 15.99 0.70 8.83
CA VAL A 165 15.19 -0.17 9.69
C VAL A 165 16.07 -0.70 10.81
N GLY A 166 15.56 -0.63 12.04
CA GLY A 166 16.21 -1.16 13.23
C GLY A 166 15.27 -2.06 14.03
N MET A 167 15.80 -2.74 15.04
CA MET A 167 15.01 -3.52 15.99
C MET A 167 15.16 -2.94 17.39
N VAL A 168 14.10 -2.98 18.19
CA VAL A 168 14.17 -2.56 19.58
C VAL A 168 15.00 -3.56 20.39
N SER A 169 16.10 -3.08 20.98
CA SER A 169 16.93 -3.76 21.99
C SER A 169 17.81 -4.95 21.55
N GLN A 170 17.87 -5.28 20.26
CA GLN A 170 18.76 -6.32 19.74
C GLN A 170 19.41 -5.87 18.43
N ALA A 171 20.67 -6.24 18.23
CA ALA A 171 21.32 -6.13 16.93
C ALA A 171 20.57 -7.03 15.93
N ILE A 172 20.33 -6.54 14.71
CA ILE A 172 19.70 -7.36 13.68
C ILE A 172 20.74 -8.36 13.17
N ALA A 173 20.81 -9.51 13.84
CA ALA A 173 21.68 -10.61 13.39
C ALA A 173 21.18 -11.18 12.05
N ASN A 174 19.86 -11.18 11.84
CA ASN A 174 19.20 -11.64 10.61
C ASN A 174 17.90 -10.86 10.36
N MET A 175 17.71 -10.34 9.14
CA MET A 175 16.43 -9.72 8.74
C MET A 175 15.39 -10.82 8.50
N THR A 176 14.20 -10.65 9.07
CA THR A 176 13.02 -11.40 8.62
C THR A 176 12.26 -10.53 7.63
N MET A 177 11.89 -11.10 6.48
CA MET A 177 11.10 -10.36 5.49
C MET A 177 9.74 -10.03 6.13
N PRO A 178 9.30 -8.76 6.13
CA PRO A 178 7.98 -8.42 6.63
C PRO A 178 6.90 -9.08 5.78
N GLY A 179 5.73 -9.30 6.37
CA GLY A 179 4.61 -9.98 5.72
C GLY A 179 3.39 -9.07 5.56
N ASN A 180 2.27 -9.66 5.16
CA ASN A 180 0.96 -8.99 5.15
C ASN A 180 0.95 -7.65 4.41
N PHE A 181 1.61 -7.60 3.25
CA PHE A 181 1.64 -6.40 2.42
C PHE A 181 0.22 -6.03 1.94
N SER A 182 -0.05 -4.73 1.88
CA SER A 182 -1.25 -4.18 1.25
C SER A 182 -0.90 -2.89 0.54
N LEU A 183 -1.38 -2.75 -0.69
CA LEU A 183 -1.19 -1.53 -1.49
C LEU A 183 -2.13 -0.38 -1.06
N GLY A 184 -3.12 -0.67 -0.19
CA GLY A 184 -4.10 0.31 0.25
C GLY A 184 -5.08 0.73 -0.86
N LEU A 185 -5.26 -0.11 -1.88
CA LEU A 185 -6.16 0.11 -3.01
C LEU A 185 -7.25 -0.97 -3.05
N PRO A 186 -8.48 -0.62 -3.47
CA PRO A 186 -9.58 -1.58 -3.56
C PRO A 186 -9.31 -2.63 -4.64
N GLY A 187 -9.67 -3.88 -4.35
CA GLY A 187 -9.56 -4.99 -5.30
C GLY A 187 -8.15 -5.54 -5.52
N TYR A 188 -7.15 -5.08 -4.76
CA TYR A 188 -5.79 -5.65 -4.76
C TYR A 188 -5.57 -6.54 -3.54
N SER A 189 -4.91 -7.68 -3.77
CA SER A 189 -4.40 -8.56 -2.73
C SER A 189 -2.94 -8.87 -3.00
N CYS A 190 -2.09 -8.84 -1.97
CA CYS A 190 -0.69 -9.22 -2.10
C CYS A 190 -0.49 -10.69 -1.73
N SER A 191 0.40 -11.37 -2.46
CA SER A 191 0.87 -12.71 -2.10
C SER A 191 1.92 -12.64 -1.00
N GLU A 192 2.23 -13.79 -0.39
CA GLU A 192 3.38 -13.93 0.50
C GLU A 192 4.68 -13.52 -0.22
N PRO A 193 5.60 -12.82 0.47
CA PRO A 193 6.87 -12.41 -0.10
C PRO A 193 7.82 -13.60 -0.21
N PHE A 194 8.70 -13.56 -1.21
CA PHE A 194 9.68 -14.60 -1.46
C PHE A 194 11.00 -14.00 -1.95
N ASN A 195 12.09 -14.75 -1.77
CA ASN A 195 13.42 -14.30 -2.17
C ASN A 195 13.59 -14.41 -3.69
N VAL A 196 14.17 -13.38 -4.28
CA VAL A 196 14.50 -13.31 -5.71
C VAL A 196 15.97 -12.98 -5.91
N THR A 197 16.44 -13.04 -7.16
CA THR A 197 17.79 -12.58 -7.51
C THR A 197 17.99 -11.13 -7.08
N PRO A 198 19.11 -10.80 -6.38
CA PRO A 198 19.34 -9.44 -5.90
C PRO A 198 19.36 -8.40 -7.02
N SER A 199 18.71 -7.26 -6.77
CA SER A 199 18.64 -6.16 -7.72
C SER A 199 20.01 -5.51 -7.93
N LYS A 200 20.27 -5.05 -9.16
CA LYS A 200 21.44 -4.24 -9.50
C LYS A 200 21.02 -2.80 -9.76
N PHE A 201 21.76 -1.86 -9.19
CA PHE A 201 21.52 -0.43 -9.32
C PHE A 201 22.71 0.21 -10.02
N SER A 202 22.42 0.99 -11.07
CA SER A 202 23.43 1.78 -11.76
C SER A 202 23.52 3.19 -11.19
N SER A 203 24.72 3.73 -11.18
CA SER A 203 25.05 5.10 -10.78
C SER A 203 26.15 5.64 -11.71
N ASP A 204 26.32 6.97 -11.72
CA ASP A 204 27.28 7.64 -12.61
C ASP A 204 27.08 7.25 -14.10
N ASN A 205 25.85 7.39 -14.58
CA ASN A 205 25.45 7.11 -15.97
C ASN A 205 25.94 5.74 -16.50
N GLY A 206 25.83 4.67 -15.70
CA GLY A 206 26.24 3.34 -16.14
C GLY A 206 27.64 2.90 -15.70
N ARG A 207 28.47 3.81 -15.16
CA ARG A 207 29.88 3.53 -14.86
C ARG A 207 30.08 2.75 -13.57
N ARG A 208 29.19 2.92 -12.59
CA ARG A 208 29.25 2.20 -11.32
C ARG A 208 27.98 1.42 -11.09
N TRP A 209 28.13 0.16 -10.70
CA TRP A 209 27.05 -0.73 -10.34
C TRP A 209 27.18 -1.13 -8.88
N THR A 210 26.04 -1.15 -8.20
CA THR A 210 25.89 -1.71 -6.86
C THR A 210 24.82 -2.78 -6.90
N GLN A 211 24.81 -3.66 -5.91
CA GLN A 211 23.84 -4.75 -5.85
C GLN A 211 23.23 -4.80 -4.46
N ALA A 212 21.94 -5.11 -4.40
CA ALA A 212 21.31 -5.51 -3.16
C ALA A 212 22.01 -6.74 -2.57
N LEU A 213 21.99 -6.85 -1.24
CA LEU A 213 22.58 -7.96 -0.53
C LEU A 213 21.65 -9.18 -0.63
N SER A 214 22.22 -10.33 -0.96
CA SER A 214 21.52 -11.61 -0.87
C SER A 214 21.41 -12.01 0.60
N LYS A 215 20.25 -12.52 0.99
CA LYS A 215 20.08 -13.29 2.21
C LYS A 215 20.44 -14.76 1.96
#